data_AF-R7V163-F1
#
_entry.id   AF-R7V163-F1
#
_cell.length_a   1.000
_cell.length_b   1.000
_cell.length_c   1.000
_cell.angle_alpha   90.00
_cell.angle_beta   90.00
_cell.angle_gamma   90.00
#
_symmetry.space_group_name_H-M   'P 1'
#
loop_
_entity.id
_entity.type
_entity.pdbx_description
1 polymer ?
#
loop_
_entity_poly.entity_id
_entity_poly.type
_entity_poly.pdbx_seq_one_letter_code
_entity_poly.pdbx_strand_id
1 'polypeptide(L)'
;MVLGRESDEIQCSLWFTRKLQLTKLSRVTCYLIGLAKLKASIMTGQLQNGILLPSLRPSLPFLDLHGIRRLEFHQAIMEDLRDRLLQRVSELAAKPDKNNLKTLNDLLTKSFPVVNVKSLRPVVLCIMQHLPKIKQEYLSVIVENKELYKESSVEVKQQIWQDNQALFGDEVSPLLSKYIDD
;
A
#
# COMPACT_ATOMS: atom_id res chain seq x y z
N MET A 1 -17.11 36.78 55.06
CA MET A 1 -17.13 35.90 53.87
C MET A 1 -16.04 36.42 52.94
N VAL A 2 -14.77 36.01 53.03
CA VAL A 2 -14.17 34.67 52.99
C VAL A 2 -14.33 34.03 51.61
N LEU A 3 -13.19 33.95 50.91
CA LEU A 3 -12.80 33.14 49.73
C LEU A 3 -13.25 33.69 48.36
N GLY A 4 -12.39 33.91 47.36
CA GLY A 4 -10.99 33.51 47.20
C GLY A 4 -10.26 34.40 46.17
N ARG A 5 -9.12 34.92 46.61
CA ARG A 5 -7.92 35.07 45.78
C ARG A 5 -7.35 33.66 45.54
N GLU A 6 -6.51 33.50 44.52
CA GLU A 6 -5.85 32.24 44.06
C GLU A 6 -6.63 31.40 43.05
N SER A 7 -6.78 31.91 41.83
CA SER A 7 -6.85 31.02 40.64
C SER A 7 -6.23 31.61 39.38
N ASP A 8 -6.00 32.92 39.30
CA ASP A 8 -5.51 33.54 38.06
C ASP A 8 -3.98 33.52 37.87
N GLU A 9 -3.20 33.25 38.92
CA GLU A 9 -1.73 33.18 38.84
C GLU A 9 -1.17 31.79 38.43
N ILE A 10 -2.01 30.74 38.39
CA ILE A 10 -1.58 29.39 37.98
C ILE A 10 -1.87 29.11 36.49
N GLN A 11 -2.78 29.87 35.85
CA GLN A 11 -2.97 29.74 34.40
C GLN A 11 -1.80 30.32 33.58
N CYS A 12 -1.06 31.31 34.11
CA CYS A 12 0.11 31.87 33.42
C CYS A 12 1.33 30.94 33.43
N SER A 13 1.51 30.11 34.46
CA SER A 13 2.67 29.21 34.60
C SER A 13 2.50 27.90 33.81
N LEU A 14 1.27 27.40 33.62
CA LEU A 14 1.00 26.23 32.76
C LEU A 14 1.02 26.54 31.26
N TRP A 15 0.75 27.80 30.86
CA TRP A 15 0.87 28.21 29.45
C TRP A 15 2.32 28.46 29.03
N PHE A 16 3.19 28.83 29.98
CA PHE A 16 4.61 29.09 29.70
C PHE A 16 5.46 27.80 29.64
N THR A 17 5.18 26.81 30.50
CA THR A 17 5.96 25.54 30.49
C THR A 17 5.56 24.57 29.37
N ARG A 18 4.37 24.72 28.77
CA ARG A 18 4.01 24.00 27.51
C ARG A 18 4.57 24.66 26.24
N LYS A 19 5.09 25.88 26.33
CA LYS A 19 5.66 26.62 25.19
C LYS A 19 7.14 26.31 24.91
N LEU A 20 7.79 25.48 25.75
CA LEU A 20 9.21 25.12 25.62
C LEU A 20 9.46 23.64 25.26
N GLN A 21 8.49 22.99 24.62
CA GLN A 21 8.67 21.71 23.89
C GLN A 21 8.13 21.75 22.45
N LEU A 22 7.76 22.95 21.96
CA LEU A 22 7.14 23.17 20.65
C LEU A 22 8.05 23.89 19.64
N THR A 23 9.37 23.84 19.85
CA THR A 23 10.36 24.44 18.91
C THR A 23 11.07 23.41 18.02
N LYS A 24 10.77 22.12 18.13
CA LYS A 24 11.25 21.07 17.19
C LYS A 24 10.16 20.39 16.37
N LEU A 25 8.88 20.69 16.62
CA LEU A 25 7.75 20.14 15.84
C LEU A 25 7.20 21.10 14.77
N SER A 26 7.80 22.28 14.58
CA SER A 26 7.23 23.29 13.67
C SER A 26 7.48 23.02 12.18
N ARG A 27 8.42 22.14 11.81
CA ARG A 27 8.69 21.85 10.38
C ARG A 27 7.86 20.67 9.86
N VAL A 28 7.72 19.61 10.64
CA VAL A 28 7.00 18.39 10.21
C VAL A 28 5.49 18.63 10.13
N THR A 29 4.92 19.41 11.07
CA THR A 29 3.50 19.79 11.03
C THR A 29 3.20 20.79 9.90
N CYS A 30 4.09 21.73 9.60
CA CYS A 30 3.97 22.60 8.41
C CYS A 30 4.06 21.81 7.10
N TYR A 31 4.96 20.82 7.02
CA TYR A 31 5.06 19.93 5.85
C TYR A 31 3.80 19.10 5.64
N LEU A 32 3.24 18.53 6.71
CA LEU A 32 2.01 17.73 6.65
C LEU A 32 0.77 18.57 6.28
N ILE A 33 0.66 19.80 6.81
CA ILE A 33 -0.44 20.72 6.46
C ILE A 33 -0.30 21.23 5.02
N GLY A 34 0.93 21.48 4.55
CA GLY A 34 1.22 21.88 3.17
C GLY A 34 0.94 20.76 2.16
N LEU A 35 1.35 19.53 2.47
CA LEU A 35 1.07 18.32 1.67
C LEU A 35 -0.44 18.03 1.59
N ALA A 36 -1.18 18.22 2.68
CA ALA A 36 -2.63 18.05 2.70
C ALA A 36 -3.37 19.09 1.83
N LYS A 37 -2.94 20.37 1.85
CA LYS A 37 -3.49 21.42 0.99
C LYS A 37 -3.16 21.22 -0.49
N LEU A 38 -1.94 20.80 -0.81
CA LEU A 38 -1.53 20.50 -2.19
C LEU A 38 -2.28 19.28 -2.74
N LYS A 39 -2.42 18.22 -1.94
CA LYS A 39 -3.23 17.04 -2.29
C LYS A 39 -4.68 17.44 -2.59
N ALA A 40 -5.27 18.33 -1.79
CA ALA A 40 -6.62 18.84 -2.00
C ALA A 40 -6.76 19.65 -3.30
N SER A 41 -5.83 20.56 -3.61
CA SER A 41 -5.90 21.37 -4.86
C SER A 41 -5.63 20.56 -6.13
N ILE A 42 -4.71 19.58 -6.08
CA ILE A 42 -4.50 18.66 -7.20
C ILE A 42 -5.74 17.78 -7.37
N MET A 43 -6.35 17.30 -6.27
CA MET A 43 -7.56 16.48 -6.31
C MET A 43 -8.78 17.23 -6.88
N THR A 44 -8.96 18.51 -6.57
CA THR A 44 -10.04 19.33 -7.16
C THR A 44 -9.86 19.58 -8.66
N GLY A 45 -8.63 19.64 -9.16
CA GLY A 45 -8.34 19.83 -10.58
C GLY A 45 -8.46 18.54 -11.41
N GLN A 46 -8.19 17.38 -10.82
CA GLN A 46 -8.32 16.06 -11.47
C GLN A 46 -9.79 15.58 -11.58
N LEU A 47 -10.68 16.12 -10.75
CA LEU A 47 -12.10 15.74 -10.72
C LEU A 47 -12.94 16.46 -11.80
N GLN A 48 -12.46 17.61 -12.29
CA GLN A 48 -13.13 18.37 -13.35
C GLN A 48 -12.74 17.93 -14.76
N ASN A 49 -11.54 17.37 -14.95
CA ASN A 49 -11.05 16.94 -16.25
C ASN A 49 -10.70 15.45 -16.18
N GLY A 50 -11.58 14.61 -16.70
CA GLY A 50 -11.38 13.18 -16.82
C GLY A 50 -10.01 12.86 -17.42
N ILE A 51 -9.14 12.31 -16.56
CA ILE A 51 -7.84 11.68 -16.80
C ILE A 51 -7.27 11.84 -18.23
N LEU A 52 -6.22 12.66 -18.36
CA LEU A 52 -5.28 12.60 -19.48
C LEU A 52 -3.86 12.94 -18.99
N LEU A 53 -3.05 11.89 -18.78
CA LEU A 53 -1.59 11.96 -18.72
C LEU A 53 -1.04 12.20 -20.14
N PRO A 54 -0.99 13.45 -20.60
CA PRO A 54 0.26 14.12 -21.01
C PRO A 54 0.37 15.57 -20.48
N SER A 55 -0.54 15.99 -19.59
CA SER A 55 -0.65 17.36 -19.06
C SER A 55 0.04 17.58 -17.71
N LEU A 56 0.78 16.58 -17.19
CA LEU A 56 1.49 16.71 -15.92
C LEU A 56 2.86 17.42 -16.07
N ARG A 57 3.50 17.33 -17.24
CA ARG A 57 4.82 17.98 -17.47
C ARG A 57 4.82 19.49 -17.17
N PRO A 58 3.78 20.27 -17.54
CA PRO A 58 3.68 21.68 -17.20
C PRO A 58 3.51 21.96 -15.69
N SER A 59 3.06 20.99 -14.88
CA SER A 59 2.85 21.20 -13.44
C SER A 59 4.01 20.75 -12.55
N LEU A 60 4.92 19.90 -13.08
CA LEU A 60 6.16 19.50 -12.41
C LEU A 60 7.07 20.68 -11.99
N PRO A 61 7.23 21.76 -12.77
CA PRO A 61 7.98 22.94 -12.35
C PRO A 61 7.43 23.60 -11.08
N PHE A 62 6.11 23.55 -10.84
CA PHE A 62 5.52 24.07 -9.60
C PHE A 62 5.89 23.22 -8.38
N LEU A 63 5.98 21.89 -8.54
CA LEU A 63 6.44 20.99 -7.48
C LEU A 63 7.90 21.28 -7.09
N ASP A 64 8.75 21.59 -8.07
CA ASP A 64 10.15 21.97 -7.83
C ASP A 64 10.26 23.30 -7.08
N LEU A 65 9.41 24.29 -7.39
CA LEU A 65 9.32 25.57 -6.66
C LEU A 65 8.90 25.38 -5.20
N HIS A 66 8.05 24.39 -4.93
CA HIS A 66 7.64 24.01 -3.57
C HIS A 66 8.63 23.10 -2.85
N GLY A 67 9.80 22.81 -3.46
CA GLY A 67 10.85 21.98 -2.86
C GLY A 67 10.48 20.50 -2.73
N ILE A 68 9.45 20.04 -3.47
CA ILE A 68 9.06 18.64 -3.50
C ILE A 68 9.89 17.94 -4.57
N ARG A 69 10.66 16.93 -4.16
CA ARG A 69 11.43 16.11 -5.10
C ARG A 69 10.46 15.36 -6.01
N ARG A 70 10.67 15.47 -7.33
CA ARG A 70 9.87 14.77 -8.35
C ARG A 70 9.74 13.26 -8.08
N LEU A 71 10.82 12.64 -7.57
CA LEU A 71 10.81 11.22 -7.21
C LEU A 71 9.76 10.87 -6.15
N GLU A 72 9.69 11.65 -5.07
CA GLU A 72 8.75 11.43 -3.96
C GLU A 72 7.31 11.56 -4.43
N PHE A 73 7.05 12.52 -5.33
CA PHE A 73 5.73 12.70 -5.91
C PHE A 73 5.33 11.51 -6.79
N HIS A 74 6.24 11.02 -7.65
CA HIS A 74 5.98 9.83 -8.47
C HIS A 74 5.79 8.57 -7.62
N GLN A 75 6.57 8.40 -6.56
CA GLN A 75 6.41 7.31 -5.60
C GLN A 75 5.05 7.37 -4.91
N ALA A 76 4.67 8.54 -4.38
CA ALA A 76 3.38 8.72 -3.73
C ALA A 76 2.19 8.46 -4.67
N ILE A 77 2.27 8.88 -5.94
CA ILE A 77 1.23 8.57 -6.93
C ILE A 77 1.18 7.07 -7.23
N MET A 78 2.34 6.44 -7.43
CA MET A 78 2.41 5.01 -7.68
C MET A 78 1.82 4.20 -6.53
N GLU A 79 2.09 4.59 -5.28
CA GLU A 79 1.51 3.99 -4.08
C GLU A 79 -0.01 4.18 -4.01
N ASP A 80 -0.52 5.40 -4.23
CA ASP A 80 -1.98 5.67 -4.23
C ASP A 80 -2.71 4.88 -5.33
N LEU A 81 -2.11 4.78 -6.53
CA LEU A 81 -2.66 3.97 -7.62
C LEU A 81 -2.64 2.48 -7.30
N ARG A 82 -1.54 1.99 -6.70
CA ARG A 82 -1.42 0.60 -6.25
C ARG A 82 -2.51 0.28 -5.22
N ASP A 83 -2.72 1.14 -4.24
CA ASP A 83 -3.68 0.91 -3.16
C ASP A 83 -5.13 0.93 -3.70
N ARG A 84 -5.46 1.85 -4.60
CA ARG A 84 -6.77 1.85 -5.30
C ARG A 84 -6.99 0.57 -6.11
N LEU A 85 -5.95 0.08 -6.78
CA LEU A 85 -6.03 -1.14 -7.58
C LEU A 85 -6.25 -2.36 -6.67
N LEU A 86 -5.53 -2.45 -5.55
CA LEU A 86 -5.73 -3.50 -4.54
C LEU A 86 -7.13 -3.49 -3.96
N GLN A 87 -7.65 -2.30 -3.62
CA GLN A 87 -9.02 -2.14 -3.16
C GLN A 87 -10.01 -2.64 -4.22
N ARG A 88 -9.81 -2.25 -5.49
CA ARG A 88 -10.70 -2.67 -6.57
C ARG A 88 -10.68 -4.17 -6.81
N VAL A 89 -9.52 -4.81 -6.73
CA VAL A 89 -9.39 -6.28 -6.81
C VAL A 89 -10.16 -6.94 -5.67
N SER A 90 -10.03 -6.41 -4.45
CA SER A 90 -10.73 -6.93 -3.26
C SER A 90 -12.26 -6.80 -3.40
N GLU A 91 -12.75 -5.67 -3.93
CA GLU A 91 -14.17 -5.47 -4.23
C GLU A 91 -14.71 -6.44 -5.29
N LEU A 92 -13.92 -6.70 -6.34
CA LEU A 92 -14.27 -7.68 -7.38
C LEU A 92 -14.28 -9.10 -6.84
N ALA A 93 -13.38 -9.43 -5.91
CA ALA A 93 -13.32 -10.73 -5.27
C ALA A 93 -14.48 -10.96 -4.30
N ALA A 94 -14.95 -9.92 -3.59
CA ALA A 94 -16.08 -10.01 -2.68
C ALA A 94 -17.41 -10.35 -3.37
N LYS A 95 -17.52 -10.11 -4.69
CA LYS A 95 -18.68 -10.46 -5.51
C LYS A 95 -18.28 -11.48 -6.58
N PRO A 96 -18.30 -12.79 -6.26
CA PRO A 96 -17.84 -13.83 -7.18
C PRO A 96 -18.86 -14.08 -8.30
N ASP A 97 -18.93 -13.16 -9.25
CA ASP A 97 -19.66 -13.37 -10.51
C ASP A 97 -18.74 -14.05 -11.53
N LYS A 98 -19.30 -14.90 -12.39
CA LYS A 98 -18.56 -15.54 -13.49
C LYS A 98 -17.86 -14.52 -14.42
N ASN A 99 -18.43 -13.32 -14.55
CA ASN A 99 -17.83 -12.22 -15.30
C ASN A 99 -16.64 -11.60 -14.57
N ASN A 100 -16.74 -11.39 -13.25
CA ASN A 100 -15.65 -10.82 -12.44
C ASN A 100 -14.44 -11.76 -12.40
N LEU A 101 -14.67 -13.07 -12.33
CA LEU A 101 -13.59 -14.07 -12.43
C LEU A 101 -12.87 -14.03 -13.78
N LYS A 102 -13.59 -13.82 -14.88
CA LYS A 102 -12.98 -13.62 -16.21
C LYS A 102 -12.15 -12.34 -16.26
N THR A 103 -12.67 -11.24 -15.72
CA THR A 103 -11.95 -9.97 -15.64
C THR A 103 -10.69 -10.10 -14.79
N LEU A 104 -10.73 -10.81 -13.65
CA LEU A 104 -9.56 -11.09 -12.82
C LEU A 104 -8.50 -11.92 -13.56
N ASN A 105 -8.92 -12.93 -14.34
CA ASN A 105 -7.99 -13.70 -15.18
C ASN A 105 -7.35 -12.86 -16.30
N ASP A 106 -8.12 -11.97 -16.94
CA ASP A 106 -7.59 -11.05 -17.95
C ASP A 106 -6.61 -10.04 -17.33
N LEU A 107 -6.93 -9.50 -16.15
CA LEU A 107 -6.04 -8.64 -15.37
C LEU A 107 -4.76 -9.37 -14.98
N LEU A 108 -4.85 -10.63 -14.55
CA LEU A 108 -3.67 -11.45 -14.24
C LEU A 108 -2.80 -11.61 -15.48
N THR A 109 -3.39 -11.98 -16.63
CA THR A 109 -2.67 -12.17 -17.89
C THR A 109 -1.88 -10.93 -18.30
N LYS A 110 -2.47 -9.73 -18.11
CA LYS A 110 -1.83 -8.45 -18.45
C LYS A 110 -0.79 -7.99 -17.42
N SER A 111 -0.99 -8.30 -16.14
CA SER A 111 -0.13 -7.84 -15.05
C SER A 111 1.04 -8.78 -14.75
N PHE A 112 0.93 -10.06 -15.14
CA PHE A 112 1.96 -11.07 -14.87
C PHE A 112 3.36 -10.72 -15.41
N PRO A 113 3.54 -10.14 -16.62
CA PRO A 113 4.87 -9.74 -17.10
C PRO A 113 5.57 -8.71 -16.19
N VAL A 114 4.80 -8.00 -15.37
CA VAL A 114 5.28 -6.94 -14.47
C VAL A 114 5.58 -7.47 -13.05
N VAL A 115 5.45 -8.78 -12.80
CA VAL A 115 5.65 -9.41 -11.48
C VAL A 115 7.07 -9.23 -10.92
N ASN A 116 8.06 -9.04 -11.79
CA ASN A 116 9.45 -8.78 -11.41
C ASN A 116 9.65 -7.39 -10.80
N VAL A 117 8.73 -6.45 -11.04
CA VAL A 117 8.78 -5.10 -10.48
C VAL A 117 8.25 -5.12 -9.03
N LYS A 118 9.15 -4.92 -8.07
CA LYS A 118 8.86 -4.99 -6.61
C LYS A 118 7.66 -4.14 -6.18
N SER A 119 7.48 -2.95 -6.76
CA SER A 119 6.38 -2.04 -6.43
C SER A 119 4.99 -2.55 -6.83
N LEU A 120 4.90 -3.36 -7.89
CA LEU A 120 3.63 -3.85 -8.46
C LEU A 120 3.35 -5.31 -8.10
N ARG A 121 4.37 -6.06 -7.69
CA ARG A 121 4.26 -7.42 -7.16
C ARG A 121 3.10 -7.67 -6.18
N PRO A 122 2.83 -6.82 -5.15
CA PRO A 122 1.71 -7.07 -4.23
C PRO A 122 0.34 -7.11 -4.93
N VAL A 123 0.18 -6.39 -6.05
CA VAL A 123 -1.06 -6.42 -6.84
C VAL A 123 -1.24 -7.78 -7.48
N VAL A 124 -0.21 -8.29 -8.15
CA VAL A 124 -0.27 -9.58 -8.85
C VAL A 124 -0.56 -10.70 -7.86
N LEU A 125 0.15 -10.70 -6.72
CA LEU A 125 -0.05 -11.69 -5.66
C LEU A 125 -1.46 -11.62 -5.06
N CYS A 126 -2.00 -10.41 -4.86
CA CYS A 126 -3.38 -10.23 -4.38
C CYS A 126 -4.40 -10.77 -5.38
N ILE A 127 -4.22 -10.55 -6.70
CA ILE A 127 -5.11 -11.12 -7.72
C ILE A 127 -5.08 -12.66 -7.65
N MET A 128 -3.88 -13.23 -7.52
CA MET A 128 -3.68 -14.68 -7.43
C MET A 128 -4.34 -15.30 -6.19
N GLN A 129 -4.30 -14.61 -5.04
CA GLN A 129 -4.97 -15.07 -3.81
C GLN A 129 -6.48 -15.30 -4.00
N HIS A 130 -7.15 -14.46 -4.79
CA HIS A 130 -8.60 -14.52 -4.98
C HIS A 130 -9.03 -15.47 -6.13
N LEU A 131 -8.08 -16.07 -6.85
CA LEU A 131 -8.36 -16.97 -7.97
C LEU A 131 -8.41 -18.43 -7.49
N PRO A 132 -9.54 -19.14 -7.68
CA PRO A 132 -9.69 -20.52 -7.21
C PRO A 132 -8.84 -21.52 -8.00
N LYS A 133 -8.50 -21.20 -9.26
CA LYS A 133 -7.62 -22.02 -10.10
C LYS A 133 -6.70 -21.12 -10.90
N ILE A 134 -5.41 -21.15 -10.58
CA ILE A 134 -4.36 -20.46 -11.31
C ILE A 134 -3.80 -21.41 -12.38
N LYS A 135 -3.40 -20.86 -13.53
CA LYS A 135 -2.71 -21.65 -14.57
C LYS A 135 -1.30 -22.03 -14.09
N GLN A 136 -0.88 -23.26 -14.38
CA GLN A 136 0.42 -23.76 -13.92
C GLN A 136 1.62 -23.02 -14.53
N GLU A 137 1.49 -22.44 -15.72
CA GLU A 137 2.52 -21.59 -16.33
C GLU A 137 3.00 -20.47 -15.39
N TYR A 138 2.08 -19.90 -14.59
CA TYR A 138 2.39 -18.86 -13.62
C TYR A 138 3.00 -19.43 -12.33
N LEU A 139 2.58 -20.63 -11.92
CA LEU A 139 3.07 -21.27 -10.70
C LEU A 139 4.53 -21.70 -10.85
N SER A 140 4.93 -22.23 -12.01
CA SER A 140 6.33 -22.61 -12.28
C SER A 140 7.29 -21.41 -12.12
N VAL A 141 6.92 -20.24 -12.65
CA VAL A 141 7.72 -19.01 -12.54
C VAL A 141 7.87 -18.55 -11.09
N ILE A 142 6.83 -18.75 -10.25
CA ILE A 142 6.89 -18.40 -8.83
C ILE A 142 7.82 -19.36 -8.07
N VAL A 143 7.79 -20.66 -8.39
CA VAL A 143 8.67 -21.65 -7.78
C VAL A 143 10.14 -21.41 -8.14
N GLU A 144 10.42 -21.04 -9.38
CA GLU A 144 11.78 -20.69 -9.83
C GLU A 144 12.36 -19.50 -9.06
N ASN A 145 11.51 -18.54 -8.67
CA ASN A 145 11.91 -17.31 -8.00
C ASN A 145 11.64 -17.36 -6.49
N LYS A 146 12.68 -17.70 -5.70
CA LYS A 146 12.59 -17.82 -4.23
C LYS A 146 12.05 -16.57 -3.52
N GLU A 147 12.32 -15.36 -4.05
CA GLU A 147 11.74 -14.12 -3.49
C GLU A 147 10.22 -14.06 -3.66
N LEU A 148 9.72 -14.40 -4.86
CA LEU A 148 8.29 -14.42 -5.16
C LEU A 148 7.57 -15.48 -4.34
N TYR A 149 8.18 -16.66 -4.21
CA TYR A 149 7.62 -17.74 -3.38
C TYR A 149 7.46 -17.33 -1.92
N LYS A 150 8.44 -16.63 -1.34
CA LYS A 150 8.37 -16.17 0.05
C LYS A 150 7.24 -15.16 0.27
N GLU A 151 7.10 -14.20 -0.62
CA GLU A 151 6.11 -13.11 -0.54
C GLU A 151 4.68 -13.58 -0.93
N SER A 152 4.55 -14.75 -1.54
CA SER A 152 3.26 -15.32 -1.93
C SER A 152 2.40 -15.69 -0.71
N SER A 153 1.09 -15.50 -0.85
CA SER A 153 0.11 -15.88 0.17
C SER A 153 -0.01 -17.40 0.30
N VAL A 154 -0.58 -17.85 1.42
CA VAL A 154 -0.69 -19.29 1.73
C VAL A 154 -1.60 -19.99 0.72
N GLU A 155 -2.64 -19.32 0.23
CA GLU A 155 -3.58 -19.85 -0.76
C GLU A 155 -2.88 -20.15 -2.09
N VAL A 156 -1.95 -19.29 -2.51
CA VAL A 156 -1.13 -19.51 -3.72
C VAL A 156 -0.15 -20.67 -3.49
N LYS A 157 0.48 -20.73 -2.32
CA LYS A 157 1.38 -21.85 -1.95
C LYS A 157 0.65 -23.19 -1.89
N GLN A 158 -0.57 -23.22 -1.36
CA GLN A 158 -1.42 -24.42 -1.35
C GLN A 158 -1.68 -24.94 -2.76
N GLN A 159 -1.93 -24.05 -3.73
CA GLN A 159 -2.07 -24.47 -5.13
C GLN A 159 -0.77 -25.05 -5.70
N ILE A 160 0.38 -24.51 -5.33
CA ILE A 160 1.70 -25.07 -5.71
C ILE A 160 1.92 -26.46 -5.09
N TRP A 161 1.51 -26.65 -3.83
CA TRP A 161 1.68 -27.91 -3.11
C TRP A 161 0.81 -29.05 -3.64
N GLN A 162 -0.33 -28.74 -4.26
CA GLN A 162 -1.16 -29.75 -4.93
C GLN A 162 -0.39 -30.49 -6.02
N ASP A 163 0.49 -29.79 -6.73
CA ASP A 163 1.30 -30.35 -7.81
C ASP A 163 2.68 -30.83 -7.34
N ASN A 164 3.25 -30.21 -6.30
CA ASN A 164 4.59 -30.50 -5.79
C ASN A 164 4.58 -30.85 -4.29
N GLN A 165 4.26 -32.11 -3.99
CA GLN A 165 4.11 -32.58 -2.60
C GLN A 165 5.41 -32.58 -1.78
N ALA A 166 6.58 -32.65 -2.42
CA ALA A 166 7.88 -32.53 -1.74
C ALA A 166 8.07 -31.16 -1.07
N LEU A 167 7.66 -30.07 -1.75
CA LEU A 167 7.78 -28.70 -1.23
C LEU A 167 6.89 -28.47 0.01
N PHE A 168 5.77 -29.17 0.10
CA PHE A 168 4.93 -29.14 1.29
C PHE A 168 5.63 -29.77 2.50
N GLY A 169 6.28 -30.92 2.30
CA GLY A 169 7.03 -31.60 3.35
C GLY A 169 8.12 -30.72 3.93
N ASP A 170 8.89 -30.04 3.08
CA ASP A 170 9.99 -29.17 3.52
C ASP A 170 9.51 -27.96 4.34
N GLU A 171 8.36 -27.38 4.01
CA GLU A 171 7.79 -26.22 4.72
C GLU A 171 7.07 -26.62 6.03
N VAL A 172 6.40 -27.77 6.06
CA VAL A 172 5.56 -28.20 7.20
C VAL A 172 6.32 -29.05 8.21
N SER A 173 7.32 -29.83 7.77
CA SER A 173 8.19 -30.63 8.65
C SER A 173 8.80 -29.83 9.82
N PRO A 174 9.37 -28.62 9.64
CA PRO A 174 9.89 -27.83 10.76
C PRO A 174 8.79 -27.30 11.69
N LEU A 175 7.56 -27.11 11.21
CA LEU A 175 6.42 -26.71 12.06
C LEU A 175 5.97 -27.86 12.95
N LEU A 176 5.90 -29.07 12.39
CA LEU A 176 5.56 -30.29 13.13
C LEU A 176 6.65 -30.66 14.14
N SER A 177 7.92 -30.48 13.78
CA SER A 177 9.05 -30.76 14.68
C SER A 177 8.97 -29.88 15.94
N LYS A 178 8.68 -28.58 15.79
CA LYS A 178 8.46 -27.68 16.94
C LYS A 178 7.31 -28.12 17.84
N TYR A 179 6.24 -28.65 17.27
CA TYR A 179 5.10 -29.14 18.05
C TYR A 179 5.42 -30.43 18.82
N ILE A 180 6.37 -31.23 18.33
CA ILE A 180 6.81 -32.48 19.00
C ILE A 180 7.81 -32.16 20.13
N ASP A 181 8.60 -31.08 19.97
CA ASP A 181 9.60 -30.65 20.93
C ASP A 181 9.01 -29.85 22.12
N ASP A 182 7.84 -29.22 21.96
CA ASP A 182 7.04 -28.55 23.01
C ASP A 182 6.16 -29.54 23.81
#